data_AF-A0A6N9ZM72-F1
#
_entry.id   AF-A0A6N9ZM72-F1
#
_cell.length_a   1.000
_cell.length_b   1.000
_cell.length_c   1.000
_cell.angle_alpha   90.00
_cell.angle_beta   90.00
_cell.angle_gamma   90.00
#
_symmetry.space_group_name_H-M   'P 1'
#
loop_
_entity.id
_entity.type
_entity.pdbx_description
1 polymer ?
#
loop_
_entity_poly.entity_id
_entity_poly.type
_entity_poly.pdbx_seq_one_letter_code
_entity_poly.pdbx_strand_id
1 'polypeptide(L)' 'MRERILSPLEKTCLRWISGGRTVAEIASIEGKSVADIERCLQSAFVALKAKSIKEALQKADLSESD' A
#
# COMPACT_ATOMS: atom_id res chain seq x y z
N MET A 1 -17.32 -1.15 12.31
CA MET A 1 -16.58 -1.66 11.12
C MET A 1 -15.14 -1.82 11.59
N ARG A 2 -14.51 -3.00 11.51
CA ARG A 2 -13.12 -3.14 11.99
C ARG A 2 -12.22 -2.35 11.04
N GLU A 3 -11.74 -1.20 11.51
CA GLU A 3 -10.65 -0.46 10.87
C GLU A 3 -9.46 -1.40 10.78
N ARG A 4 -9.23 -1.96 9.59
CA ARG A 4 -8.00 -2.69 9.34
C ARG A 4 -6.90 -1.65 9.21
N ILE A 5 -6.18 -1.46 10.32
CA ILE A 5 -4.93 -0.71 10.32
C ILE A 5 -3.99 -1.47 9.37
N LEU A 6 -3.64 -0.82 8.26
CA LEU A 6 -2.62 -1.32 7.35
C LEU A 6 -1.32 -1.55 8.12
N SER A 7 -0.64 -2.65 7.82
CA SER A 7 0.70 -2.87 8.32
C SER A 7 1.64 -1.74 7.86
N PRO A 8 2.71 -1.45 8.61
CA PRO A 8 3.68 -0.42 8.23
C PRO A 8 4.22 -0.60 6.81
N LEU A 9 4.45 -1.84 6.39
CA LEU A 9 4.91 -2.15 5.03
C LEU A 9 3.87 -1.80 3.96
N GLU A 10 2.59 -2.10 4.21
CA GLU A 10 1.49 -1.78 3.28
C GLU A 10 1.36 -0.27 3.09
N LYS A 11 1.44 0.51 4.18
CA LYS A 11 1.45 1.97 4.12
C LYS A 11 2.65 2.50 3.34
N THR A 12 3.85 1.99 3.61
CA THR A 12 5.07 2.42 2.92
C THR A 12 5.03 2.08 1.43
N CYS A 13 4.57 0.88 1.06
CA CYS A 13 4.40 0.49 -0.35
C CYS A 13 3.42 1.43 -1.06
N LEU A 14 2.27 1.73 -0.47
CA LEU A 14 1.32 2.70 -1.03
C LEU A 14 1.96 4.09 -1.17
N ARG A 15 2.68 4.56 -0.16
CA ARG A 15 3.36 5.87 -0.20
C ARG A 15 4.39 5.95 -1.33
N TRP A 16 5.18 4.89 -1.55
CA TRP A 16 6.12 4.84 -2.67
C TRP A 16 5.43 4.85 -4.03
N ILE A 17 4.34 4.09 -4.19
CA ILE A 17 3.51 4.11 -5.40
C ILE A 17 2.92 5.51 -5.64
N SER A 18 2.48 6.20 -4.58
CA SER A 18 2.01 7.60 -4.65
C SER A 18 3.09 8.54 -5.19
N GLY A 19 4.34 8.30 -4.79
CA GLY A 19 5.52 9.02 -5.29
C GLY A 19 5.95 8.64 -6.70
N GLY A 20 5.20 7.78 -7.41
CA GLY A 20 5.48 7.37 -8.78
C GLY A 20 6.51 6.24 -8.91
N ARG A 21 6.90 5.58 -7.81
CA ARG A 21 7.79 4.42 -7.89
C ARG A 21 7.04 3.18 -8.35
N THR A 22 7.76 2.29 -9.01
CA THR A 22 7.27 0.98 -9.45
C THR A 22 7.46 -0.09 -8.37
N VAL A 23 6.71 -1.19 -8.45
CA VAL A 23 6.84 -2.34 -7.54
C VAL A 23 8.26 -2.90 -7.52
N ALA A 24 8.94 -2.93 -8.67
CA ALA A 24 10.32 -3.41 -8.79
C ALA A 24 11.31 -2.50 -8.05
N GLU A 25 11.14 -1.19 -8.14
CA GLU A 25 11.95 -0.22 -7.39
C GLU A 25 11.68 -0.32 -5.88
N ILE A 26 10.42 -0.44 -5.49
CA ILE A 26 10.03 -0.63 -4.09
C ILE A 26 10.64 -1.92 -3.53
N ALA A 27 10.58 -3.02 -4.28
CA ALA A 27 11.18 -4.29 -3.91
C ALA A 27 12.69 -4.14 -3.68
N SER A 28 13.37 -3.38 -4.55
CA SER A 28 14.80 -3.07 -4.42
C SER A 28 15.10 -2.19 -3.20
N ILE A 29 14.23 -1.22 -2.88
CA ILE A 29 14.37 -0.31 -1.72
C ILE A 29 14.13 -1.05 -0.40
N GLU A 30 13.05 -1.82 -0.33
CA GLU A 30 12.63 -2.57 0.86
C GLU A 30 13.47 -3.85 1.07
N GLY A 31 14.33 -4.22 0.10
CA GLY A 31 15.11 -5.45 0.13
C GLY A 31 14.25 -6.71 0.08
N LYS A 32 13.10 -6.65 -0.60
CA LYS A 32 12.11 -7.72 -0.72
C LYS A 32 11.98 -8.21 -2.15
N SER A 33 11.32 -9.35 -2.35
CA SER A 33 10.98 -9.77 -3.69
C SER A 33 9.83 -8.93 -4.26
N VAL A 34 9.77 -8.80 -5.59
CA VAL A 34 8.64 -8.15 -6.28
C VAL A 34 7.31 -8.79 -5.85
N ALA A 35 7.26 -10.13 -5.76
CA ALA A 35 6.08 -10.87 -5.34
C ALA A 35 5.62 -10.53 -3.90
N ASP A 36 6.55 -10.23 -2.99
CA ASP A 36 6.21 -9.81 -1.63
C ASP A 36 5.59 -8.41 -1.62
N ILE A 37 6.11 -7.49 -2.44
CA ILE A 37 5.55 -6.15 -2.59
C ILE A 37 4.17 -6.20 -3.27
N GLU A 38 4.00 -7.03 -4.31
CA GLU A 38 2.70 -7.23 -4.96
C GLU A 38 1.67 -7.77 -3.97
N ARG A 39 2.03 -8.78 -3.17
CA ARG A 39 1.16 -9.34 -2.13
C ARG A 39 0.80 -8.30 -1.08
N CYS A 40 1.77 -7.49 -0.67
CA CYS A 40 1.58 -6.40 0.27
C CYS A 40 0.59 -5.37 -0.28
N LEU A 41 0.79 -4.90 -1.51
CA LEU A 41 -0.13 -3.98 -2.18
C LEU A 41 -1.53 -4.58 -2.34
N GLN A 42 -1.64 -5.84 -2.77
CA GLN A 42 -2.92 -6.52 -2.92
C GLN A 42 -3.66 -6.63 -1.58
N SER A 43 -2.96 -6.99 -0.51
CA SER A 43 -3.53 -7.00 0.85
C SER A 43 -4.01 -5.62 1.27
N ALA A 44 -3.22 -4.57 0.98
CA ALA A 44 -3.61 -3.18 1.23
C ALA A 44 -4.86 -2.77 0.45
N PHE A 45 -4.97 -3.13 -0.84
CA PHE A 45 -6.16 -2.89 -1.66
C PHE A 45 -7.41 -3.56 -1.08
N VAL A 46 -7.29 -4.81 -0.65
CA VAL A 46 -8.39 -5.56 -0.03
C VAL A 46 -8.78 -4.95 1.31
N ALA A 47 -7.80 -4.56 2.13
CA ALA A 47 -8.04 -3.92 3.42
C ALA A 47 -8.76 -2.57 3.27
N LEU A 48 -8.34 -1.77 2.30
CA LEU A 48 -8.95 -0.47 1.99
C LEU A 48 -10.22 -0.59 1.14
N LYS A 49 -10.56 -1.78 0.63
CA LYS A 49 -11.61 -1.98 -0.38
C LYS A 49 -11.47 -1.02 -1.57
N ALA A 50 -10.23 -0.81 -2.00
CA ALA A 50 -9.92 0.05 -3.12
C ALA A 50 -9.77 -0.78 -4.41
N LYS A 51 -10.36 -0.29 -5.50
CA LYS A 51 -10.27 -0.91 -6.83
C LYS A 51 -9.13 -0.34 -7.68
N SER A 52 -8.49 0.73 -7.22
CA SER A 52 -7.40 1.40 -7.92
C SER A 52 -6.41 1.99 -6.91
N ILE A 53 -5.14 2.11 -7.32
CA ILE A 53 -4.07 2.77 -6.58
C ILE A 53 -4.54 4.13 -6.03
N LYS A 54 -5.18 4.94 -6.88
CA LYS A 54 -5.66 6.26 -6.49
C LYS A 54 -6.70 6.20 -5.35
N GLU A 55 -7.60 5.22 -5.42
CA GLU A 55 -8.61 4.99 -4.39
C GLU A 55 -7.98 4.47 -3.09
N ALA A 56 -6.96 3.61 -3.19
CA ALA A 56 -6.23 3.13 -2.02
C ALA A 56 -5.47 4.27 -1.33
N LEU A 57 -4.82 5.14 -2.10
CA LEU A 57 -4.12 6.30 -1.56
C LEU A 57 -5.09 7.25 -0.84
N GLN A 58 -6.22 7.57 -1.46
CA GLN A 58 -7.24 8.42 -0.85
C GLN A 58 -7.76 7.82 0.47
N LYS A 59 -7.99 6.51 0.52
CA LYS A 59 -8.46 5.83 1.74
C LYS A 59 -7.37 5.63 2.79
N ALA A 60 -6.11 5.49 2.37
CA ALA A 60 -4.97 5.40 3.27
C ALA A 60 -4.65 6.74 3.94
N ASP A 61 -4.72 7.85 3.20
CA ASP A 61 -4.57 9.22 3.75
C ASP A 61 -5.72 9.57 4.70
N LEU A 62 -6.96 9.21 4.32
CA LEU A 62 -8.13 9.40 5.20
C LEU A 62 -8.11 8.51 6.45
N SER A 63 -7.26 7.46 6.49
CA SER A 63 -7.11 6.59 7.65
C SER A 63 -6.14 7.14 8.71
N GLU A 64 -5.42 8.24 8.44
CA GLU A 64 -4.56 8.91 9.44
C GLU A 64 -5.27 10.09 10.14
N SER A 65 -6.60 10.15 10.04
CA SER A 65 -7.43 11.07 10.83
C SER A 65 -8.28 10.30 11.84
N ASP A 66 -7.68 9.93 12.96
CA ASP A 66 -8.35 9.83 14.28
C ASP A 66 -7.33 10.16 15.38
#